data_AF-A0A813C7C6-F1
#
_entry.id   AF-A0A813C7C6-F1
#
_cell.length_a   1.000
_cell.length_b   1.000
_cell.length_c   1.000
_cell.angle_alpha   90.00
_cell.angle_beta   90.00
_cell.angle_gamma   90.00
#
_symmetry.space_group_name_H-M   'P 1'
#
loop_
_entity.id
_entity.type
_entity.pdbx_description
1 polymer ?
#
loop_
_entity_poly.entity_id
_entity_poly.type
_entity_poly.pdbx_seq_one_letter_code
_entity_poly.pdbx_strand_id
1 'polypeptide(L)'
;MGSMDRPETIVALVEQMKLVASNLDLPIAAWFEGDAEQQKFFECLRWCTILASTTRTHFAESHVKRIVGKNLRSLLRHCRSSDVFLADAARLLVLNHAAGGLPFVQRPIAKATLGILEELVESNMSANTSSTILCDYILGVVLRLLDKPQRQKWVSLLVKLLMDNDDFPKSTVVCRLRMLWLADDDPIRTYAAALHQLQLFAESNLEWGYDGYDVKLLTQCSCS
;
A
#
# COMPACT_ATOMS: atom_id res chain seq x y z
N MET A 1 13.75 11.78 -18.57
CA MET A 1 13.30 11.67 -17.16
C MET A 1 14.04 10.53 -16.52
N GLY A 2 14.39 10.69 -15.25
CA GLY A 2 15.14 9.71 -14.48
C GLY A 2 14.51 8.31 -14.51
N SER A 3 15.34 7.28 -14.73
CA SER A 3 14.89 5.89 -14.76
C SER A 3 14.95 5.27 -13.36
N MET A 4 13.92 4.51 -13.00
CA MET A 4 13.88 3.68 -11.77
C MET A 4 14.38 2.25 -12.01
N ASP A 5 15.17 2.03 -13.06
CA ASP A 5 15.66 0.69 -13.40
C ASP A 5 16.75 0.22 -12.41
N ARG A 6 17.55 1.14 -11.88
CA ARG A 6 18.71 0.87 -11.02
C ARG A 6 18.34 0.89 -9.52
N PRO A 7 18.73 -0.13 -8.74
CA PRO A 7 18.49 -0.18 -7.30
C PRO A 7 19.00 1.04 -6.51
N GLU A 8 20.24 1.46 -6.78
CA GLU A 8 20.94 2.51 -6.04
C GLU A 8 20.18 3.84 -6.15
N THR A 9 19.60 4.06 -7.32
CA THR A 9 18.78 5.22 -7.64
C THR A 9 17.48 5.29 -6.83
N ILE A 10 16.86 4.14 -6.56
CA ILE A 10 15.62 4.06 -5.77
C ILE A 10 15.91 4.34 -4.30
N VAL A 11 16.96 3.71 -3.76
CA VAL A 11 17.34 3.86 -2.35
C VAL A 11 17.76 5.30 -2.06
N ALA A 12 18.68 5.86 -2.86
CA ALA A 12 19.15 7.23 -2.70
C ALA A 12 18.01 8.26 -2.77
N LEU A 13 17.03 8.03 -3.65
CA LEU A 13 15.87 8.91 -3.74
C LEU A 13 15.02 8.90 -2.46
N VAL A 14 14.77 7.72 -1.88
CA VAL A 14 13.97 7.62 -0.67
C VAL A 14 14.68 8.25 0.52
N GLU A 15 16.01 8.08 0.61
CA GLU A 15 16.83 8.75 1.61
C GLU A 15 16.75 10.27 1.47
N GLN A 16 16.88 10.78 0.25
CA GLN A 16 16.69 12.19 -0.08
C GLN A 16 15.28 12.67 0.35
N MET A 17 14.21 11.95 0.00
CA MET A 17 12.85 12.31 0.40
C MET A 17 12.65 12.37 1.92
N LYS A 18 13.33 11.51 2.69
CA LYS A 18 13.30 11.55 4.15
C LYS A 18 14.00 12.81 4.68
N LEU A 19 15.16 13.16 4.14
CA LEU A 19 15.90 14.37 4.51
C LEU A 19 15.09 15.65 4.24
N VAL A 20 14.41 15.70 3.09
CA VAL A 20 13.47 16.77 2.74
C VAL A 20 12.35 16.90 3.77
N ALA A 21 11.70 15.78 4.10
CA ALA A 21 10.57 15.79 5.04
C ALA A 21 10.99 16.24 6.45
N SER A 22 12.24 16.01 6.85
CA SER A 22 12.77 16.47 8.13
C SER A 22 13.20 17.94 8.17
N ASN A 23 13.41 18.59 7.02
CA ASN A 23 13.98 19.94 6.93
C ASN A 23 13.19 20.83 5.94
N LEU A 24 11.92 21.10 6.27
CA LEU A 24 10.98 21.83 5.41
C LEU A 24 11.35 23.30 5.16
N ASP A 25 12.22 23.88 6.00
CA ASP A 25 12.61 25.30 5.92
C ASP A 25 13.72 25.58 4.91
N LEU A 26 14.38 24.53 4.40
CA LEU A 26 15.46 24.68 3.43
C LEU A 26 14.92 24.65 1.99
N PRO A 27 15.43 25.52 1.10
CA PRO A 27 15.09 25.44 -0.32
C PRO A 27 15.65 24.16 -0.94
N ILE A 28 14.94 23.59 -1.93
CA ILE A 28 15.28 22.30 -2.55
C ILE A 28 16.75 22.19 -2.96
N ALA A 29 17.29 23.24 -3.57
CA ALA A 29 18.68 23.27 -4.03
C ALA A 29 19.71 23.13 -2.89
N ALA A 30 19.38 23.58 -1.67
CA ALA A 30 20.28 23.47 -0.52
C ALA A 30 20.45 22.02 -0.04
N TRP A 31 19.48 21.13 -0.31
CA TRP A 31 19.58 19.71 0.04
C TRP A 31 20.58 18.92 -0.81
N PHE A 32 20.94 19.46 -1.98
CA PHE A 32 21.86 18.79 -2.91
C PHE A 32 23.28 19.33 -2.83
N GLU A 33 23.55 20.32 -1.97
CA GLU A 33 24.90 20.90 -1.77
C GLU A 33 25.61 21.30 -3.08
N GLY A 34 24.84 21.68 -4.11
CA GLY A 34 25.35 22.02 -5.45
C GLY A 34 25.48 20.84 -6.43
N ASP A 35 25.10 19.62 -6.05
CA ASP A 35 24.96 18.48 -6.97
C ASP A 35 23.73 18.67 -7.89
N ALA A 36 23.97 19.39 -8.98
CA ALA A 36 22.96 19.70 -9.99
C ALA A 36 22.42 18.45 -10.69
N GLU A 37 23.19 17.35 -10.76
CA GLU A 37 22.75 16.12 -11.41
C GLU A 37 21.73 15.39 -10.52
N GLN A 38 22.03 15.21 -9.23
CA GLN A 38 21.09 14.62 -8.29
C GLN A 38 19.84 15.48 -8.09
N GLN A 39 19.99 16.80 -8.02
CA GLN A 39 18.85 17.71 -7.93
C GLN A 39 17.93 17.54 -9.15
N LYS A 40 18.48 17.60 -10.36
CA LYS A 40 17.71 17.43 -11.59
C LYS A 40 17.04 16.06 -11.65
N PHE A 41 17.72 15.03 -11.18
CA PHE A 41 17.19 13.68 -11.11
C PHE A 41 15.98 13.59 -10.15
N PHE A 42 16.12 14.11 -8.92
CA PHE A 42 15.06 14.20 -7.93
C PHE A 42 13.84 14.97 -8.47
N GLU A 43 14.07 16.14 -9.08
CA GLU A 43 13.02 16.96 -9.68
C GLU A 43 12.29 16.21 -10.79
N CYS A 44 13.00 15.50 -11.67
CA CYS A 44 12.38 14.69 -12.73
C CYS A 44 11.42 13.64 -12.16
N LEU A 45 11.79 13.00 -11.05
CA LEU A 45 10.99 11.95 -10.44
C LEU A 45 9.79 12.51 -9.67
N ARG A 46 9.97 13.62 -8.97
CA ARG A 46 8.87 14.38 -8.39
C ARG A 46 7.86 14.78 -9.45
N TRP A 47 8.31 15.24 -10.62
CA TRP A 47 7.44 15.49 -11.76
C TRP A 47 6.76 14.22 -12.29
N CYS A 48 7.42 13.06 -12.29
CA CYS A 48 6.76 11.79 -12.65
C CYS A 48 5.59 11.46 -11.70
N THR A 49 5.74 11.70 -10.39
CA THR A 49 4.64 11.53 -9.43
C THR A 49 3.50 12.52 -9.68
N ILE A 50 3.83 13.79 -9.97
CA ILE A 50 2.83 14.82 -10.32
C ILE A 50 2.08 14.43 -11.60
N LEU A 51 2.78 13.98 -12.64
CA LEU A 51 2.18 13.52 -13.90
C LEU A 51 1.26 12.32 -13.70
N ALA A 52 1.59 11.45 -12.74
CA ALA A 52 0.78 10.29 -12.40
C ALA A 52 -0.52 10.66 -11.66
N SER A 53 -0.67 11.90 -11.16
CA SER A 53 -1.77 12.31 -10.30
C SER A 53 -3.00 12.78 -11.09
N THR A 54 -4.17 12.26 -10.70
CA THR A 54 -5.49 12.62 -11.26
C THR A 54 -5.80 14.11 -11.16
N THR A 55 -5.35 14.78 -10.09
CA THR A 55 -5.72 16.17 -9.82
C THR A 55 -4.72 17.19 -10.37
N ARG A 56 -3.57 16.73 -10.87
CA ARG A 56 -2.46 17.61 -11.27
C ARG A 56 -2.02 17.46 -12.72
N THR A 57 -2.38 16.36 -13.37
CA THR A 57 -1.98 16.15 -14.76
C THR A 57 -3.02 16.70 -15.73
N HIS A 58 -2.56 17.53 -16.66
CA HIS A 58 -3.37 18.02 -17.79
C HIS A 58 -2.98 17.33 -19.10
N PHE A 59 -2.07 16.36 -19.04
CA PHE A 59 -1.59 15.63 -20.21
C PHE A 59 -2.52 14.47 -20.55
N ALA A 60 -2.62 14.16 -21.84
CA ALA A 60 -3.33 12.98 -22.31
C ALA A 60 -2.77 11.70 -21.66
N GLU A 61 -3.66 10.78 -21.30
CA GLU A 61 -3.30 9.54 -20.59
C GLU A 61 -2.22 8.73 -21.33
N SER A 62 -2.28 8.68 -22.67
CA SER A 62 -1.29 7.98 -23.51
C SER A 62 0.14 8.50 -23.31
N HIS A 63 0.30 9.82 -23.16
CA HIS A 63 1.60 10.45 -22.90
C HIS A 63 2.09 10.15 -21.48
N VAL A 64 1.20 10.28 -20.49
CA VAL A 64 1.53 9.97 -19.09
C VAL A 64 1.92 8.50 -18.97
N LYS A 65 1.17 7.58 -19.60
CA LYS A 65 1.41 6.14 -19.55
C LYS A 65 2.77 5.75 -20.12
N ARG A 66 3.22 6.38 -21.21
CA ARG A 66 4.56 6.14 -21.77
C ARG A 66 5.67 6.48 -20.78
N ILE A 67 5.48 7.57 -20.03
CA ILE A 67 6.47 8.10 -19.08
C ILE A 67 6.41 7.35 -17.76
N VAL A 68 5.27 7.45 -17.07
CA VAL A 68 5.04 6.89 -15.73
C VAL A 68 5.03 5.37 -15.76
N GLY A 69 4.47 4.76 -16.83
CA GLY A 69 4.33 3.31 -16.92
C GLY A 69 5.66 2.56 -16.99
N LYS A 70 6.74 3.17 -17.52
CA LYS A 70 8.07 2.55 -17.46
C LYS A 70 8.57 2.51 -16.01
N ASN A 71 8.61 3.66 -15.35
CA ASN A 71 9.10 3.75 -13.97
C ASN A 71 8.25 2.93 -13.00
N LEU A 72 6.93 2.92 -13.17
CA LEU A 72 6.03 2.11 -12.36
C LEU A 72 6.35 0.61 -12.48
N ARG A 73 6.56 0.09 -13.70
CA ARG A 73 6.93 -1.32 -13.88
C ARG A 73 8.24 -1.67 -13.18
N SER A 74 9.24 -0.79 -13.26
CA SER A 74 10.53 -1.02 -12.59
C SER A 74 10.38 -0.99 -11.08
N LEU A 75 9.62 -0.03 -10.52
CA LEU A 75 9.32 0.03 -9.08
C LEU A 75 8.59 -1.22 -8.58
N LEU A 76 7.53 -1.66 -9.29
CA LEU A 76 6.77 -2.85 -8.90
C LEU A 76 7.62 -4.12 -8.93
N ARG A 77 8.57 -4.22 -9.87
CA ARG A 77 9.56 -5.31 -9.87
C ARG A 77 10.46 -5.27 -8.63
N HIS A 78 10.96 -4.09 -8.28
CA HIS A 78 11.84 -3.90 -7.12
C HIS A 78 11.14 -4.10 -5.78
N CYS A 79 9.82 -3.93 -5.70
CA CYS A 79 9.03 -4.27 -4.51
C CYS A 79 9.09 -5.76 -4.11
N ARG A 80 9.56 -6.63 -5.01
CA ARG A 80 9.80 -8.07 -4.80
C ARG A 80 11.28 -8.44 -4.63
N SER A 81 12.14 -7.45 -4.46
CA SER A 81 13.56 -7.72 -4.22
C SER A 81 13.76 -8.53 -2.93
N SER A 82 14.76 -9.41 -2.92
CA SER A 82 15.24 -10.05 -1.69
C SER A 82 16.03 -9.08 -0.81
N ASP A 83 16.51 -7.97 -1.38
CA ASP A 83 17.04 -6.85 -0.62
C ASP A 83 15.88 -6.06 0.00
N VAL A 84 15.74 -6.18 1.32
CA VAL A 84 14.67 -5.56 2.11
C VAL A 84 14.70 -4.03 2.01
N PHE A 85 15.89 -3.42 2.00
CA PHE A 85 16.01 -1.96 1.91
C PHE A 85 15.53 -1.45 0.55
N LEU A 86 15.90 -2.14 -0.53
CA LEU A 86 15.42 -1.82 -1.86
C LEU A 86 13.91 -2.04 -1.99
N ALA A 87 13.41 -3.16 -1.47
CA ALA A 87 11.99 -3.50 -1.55
C ALA A 87 11.13 -2.47 -0.81
N ASP A 88 11.53 -2.06 0.40
CA ASP A 88 10.83 -1.04 1.18
C ASP A 88 10.93 0.35 0.54
N ALA A 89 12.11 0.73 0.03
CA ALA A 89 12.26 1.96 -0.72
C ALA A 89 11.34 2.00 -1.95
N ALA A 90 11.27 0.91 -2.71
CA ALA A 90 10.38 0.80 -3.86
C ALA A 90 8.89 0.92 -3.45
N ARG A 91 8.48 0.27 -2.35
CA ARG A 91 7.10 0.35 -1.84
C ARG A 91 6.72 1.76 -1.39
N LEU A 92 7.64 2.49 -0.75
CA LEU A 92 7.43 3.90 -0.38
C LEU A 92 7.22 4.79 -1.61
N LEU A 93 7.95 4.54 -2.69
CA LEU A 93 7.75 5.28 -3.95
C LEU A 93 6.45 4.88 -4.66
N VAL A 94 6.09 3.60 -4.62
CA VAL A 94 4.80 3.11 -5.11
C VAL A 94 3.64 3.77 -4.37
N LEU A 95 3.74 3.97 -3.06
CA LEU A 95 2.73 4.68 -2.28
C LEU A 95 2.45 6.10 -2.80
N ASN A 96 3.50 6.83 -3.20
CA ASN A 96 3.34 8.17 -3.79
C ASN A 96 2.58 8.14 -5.13
N HIS A 97 2.74 7.07 -5.91
CA HIS A 97 1.99 6.85 -7.13
C HIS A 97 0.56 6.33 -6.87
N ALA A 98 0.36 5.63 -5.76
CA ALA A 98 -0.94 5.11 -5.34
C ALA A 98 -1.86 6.25 -4.85
N ALA A 99 -1.33 7.19 -4.07
CA ALA A 99 -2.10 8.30 -3.50
C ALA A 99 -2.53 9.31 -4.58
N GLY A 100 -3.82 9.29 -4.95
CA GLY A 100 -4.37 10.20 -5.95
C GLY A 100 -3.88 9.96 -7.38
N GLY A 101 -3.28 8.80 -7.66
CA GLY A 101 -2.80 8.41 -8.99
C GLY A 101 -3.93 8.17 -9.99
N LEU A 102 -3.62 8.21 -11.29
CA LEU A 102 -4.56 7.84 -12.35
C LEU A 102 -4.95 6.35 -12.25
N PRO A 103 -6.16 5.95 -12.70
CA PRO A 103 -6.60 4.56 -12.61
C PRO A 103 -5.63 3.54 -13.23
N PHE A 104 -4.98 3.88 -14.35
CA PHE A 104 -4.01 3.00 -15.00
C PHE A 104 -2.71 2.81 -14.18
N VAL A 105 -2.41 3.74 -13.27
CA VAL A 105 -1.27 3.67 -12.34
C VAL A 105 -1.66 2.85 -11.12
N GLN A 106 -2.81 3.16 -10.54
CA GLN A 106 -3.25 2.55 -9.28
C GLN A 106 -3.67 1.07 -9.43
N ARG A 107 -4.28 0.65 -10.54
CA ARG A 107 -4.70 -0.76 -10.75
C ARG A 107 -3.53 -1.75 -10.74
N PRO A 108 -2.42 -1.52 -11.48
CA PRO A 108 -1.23 -2.36 -11.36
C PRO A 108 -0.64 -2.39 -9.95
N ILE A 109 -0.64 -1.25 -9.25
CA ILE A 109 -0.18 -1.17 -7.86
C ILE A 109 -1.03 -2.08 -6.98
N ALA A 110 -2.36 -1.93 -7.02
CA ALA A 110 -3.30 -2.74 -6.25
C ALA A 110 -3.06 -4.24 -6.44
N LYS A 111 -2.95 -4.69 -7.69
CA LYS A 111 -2.70 -6.10 -8.03
C LYS A 111 -1.34 -6.59 -7.51
N ALA A 112 -0.28 -5.81 -7.71
CA ALA A 112 1.07 -6.20 -7.31
C ALA A 112 1.23 -6.22 -5.78
N THR A 113 0.74 -5.19 -5.09
CA THR A 113 0.78 -5.08 -3.64
C THR A 113 -0.01 -6.20 -2.98
N LEU A 114 -1.18 -6.57 -3.51
CA LEU A 114 -1.94 -7.71 -2.98
C LEU A 114 -1.19 -9.05 -3.12
N GLY A 115 -0.50 -9.26 -4.25
CA GLY A 115 0.34 -10.44 -4.43
C GLY A 115 1.53 -10.48 -3.47
N ILE A 116 2.18 -9.33 -3.25
CA ILE A 116 3.28 -9.23 -2.27
C ILE A 116 2.77 -9.47 -0.85
N LEU A 117 1.61 -8.92 -0.48
CA LEU A 117 1.02 -9.15 0.84
C LEU A 117 0.77 -10.64 1.09
N GLU A 118 0.22 -11.36 0.10
CA GLU A 118 0.06 -12.81 0.19
C GLU A 118 1.40 -13.53 0.42
N GLU A 119 2.41 -13.25 -0.41
CA GLU A 119 3.75 -13.82 -0.28
C GLU A 119 4.35 -13.58 1.13
N LEU A 120 4.22 -12.36 1.67
CA LEU A 120 4.73 -11.98 3.00
C LEU A 120 3.99 -12.68 4.14
N VAL A 121 2.66 -12.83 3.99
CA VAL A 121 1.79 -13.51 4.96
C VAL A 121 2.03 -15.02 4.97
N GLU A 122 2.45 -15.61 3.85
CA GLU A 122 2.75 -17.04 3.74
C GLU A 122 4.15 -17.42 4.19
N SER A 123 5.16 -16.56 4.01
CA SER A 123 6.56 -16.95 4.22
C SER A 123 7.02 -16.94 5.68
N ASN A 124 6.70 -15.86 6.43
CA ASN A 124 7.00 -15.69 7.86
C ASN A 124 6.40 -14.35 8.33
N MET A 125 5.22 -14.37 8.93
CA MET A 125 4.48 -13.14 9.25
C MET A 125 5.20 -12.21 10.24
N SER A 126 5.83 -12.76 11.28
CA SER A 126 6.45 -11.96 12.35
C SER A 126 7.72 -11.25 11.88
N ALA A 127 8.53 -11.92 11.04
CA ALA A 127 9.71 -11.31 10.43
C ALA A 127 9.37 -10.20 9.43
N ASN A 128 8.16 -10.23 8.86
CA ASN A 128 7.73 -9.35 7.78
C ASN A 128 6.78 -8.23 8.22
N THR A 129 6.53 -8.05 9.53
CA THR A 129 5.48 -7.16 10.07
C THR A 129 5.52 -5.76 9.46
N SER A 130 6.68 -5.11 9.36
CA SER A 130 6.81 -3.77 8.77
C SER A 130 6.40 -3.71 7.30
N SER A 131 6.85 -4.67 6.48
CA SER A 131 6.51 -4.72 5.05
C SER A 131 5.04 -5.09 4.85
N THR A 132 4.48 -5.95 5.70
CA THR A 132 3.05 -6.30 5.71
C THR A 132 2.19 -5.08 6.01
N ILE A 133 2.54 -4.29 7.04
CA ILE A 133 1.85 -3.04 7.38
C ILE A 133 1.88 -2.05 6.21
N LEU A 134 3.04 -1.89 5.55
CA LEU A 134 3.16 -0.99 4.40
C LEU A 134 2.31 -1.45 3.21
N CYS A 135 2.27 -2.76 2.93
CA CYS A 135 1.42 -3.31 1.87
C CYS A 135 -0.07 -3.10 2.17
N ASP A 136 -0.50 -3.37 3.42
CA ASP A 136 -1.85 -3.08 3.87
C ASP A 136 -2.21 -1.60 3.71
N TYR A 137 -1.30 -0.70 4.09
CA TYR A 137 -1.51 0.73 3.95
C TYR A 137 -1.72 1.15 2.49
N ILE A 138 -0.88 0.66 1.58
CA ILE A 138 -1.00 0.91 0.14
C ILE A 138 -2.35 0.39 -0.39
N LEU A 139 -2.77 -0.82 0.00
CA LEU A 139 -4.07 -1.38 -0.38
C LEU A 139 -5.24 -0.53 0.12
N GLY A 140 -5.14 0.01 1.34
CA GLY A 140 -6.11 0.98 1.88
C GLY A 140 -6.28 2.21 1.00
N VAL A 141 -5.18 2.74 0.46
CA VAL A 141 -5.19 3.91 -0.44
C VAL A 141 -5.87 3.59 -1.78
N VAL A 142 -5.72 2.37 -2.30
CA VAL A 142 -6.28 1.96 -3.61
C VAL A 142 -7.51 1.08 -3.51
N LEU A 143 -8.12 0.96 -2.33
CA LEU A 143 -9.22 0.04 -2.03
C LEU A 143 -10.38 0.15 -3.02
N ARG A 144 -10.75 1.37 -3.43
CA ARG A 144 -11.85 1.61 -4.38
C ARG A 144 -11.60 1.05 -5.78
N LEU A 145 -10.37 0.67 -6.10
CA LEU A 145 -9.99 0.09 -7.38
C LEU A 145 -9.85 -1.43 -7.34
N LEU A 146 -9.94 -2.02 -6.16
CA LEU A 146 -9.94 -3.46 -6.02
C LEU A 146 -11.25 -4.01 -6.58
N ASP A 147 -11.13 -4.98 -7.47
CA ASP A 147 -12.27 -5.78 -7.88
C ASP A 147 -12.71 -6.71 -6.73
N LYS A 148 -13.91 -7.30 -6.88
CA LYS A 148 -14.49 -8.15 -5.85
C LYS A 148 -13.58 -9.33 -5.45
N PRO A 149 -13.00 -10.11 -6.39
CA PRO A 149 -12.02 -11.13 -6.04
C PRO A 149 -10.81 -10.62 -5.26
N GLN A 150 -10.27 -9.44 -5.62
CA GLN A 150 -9.16 -8.83 -4.90
C GLN A 150 -9.54 -8.42 -3.48
N ARG A 151 -10.73 -7.85 -3.28
CA ARG A 151 -11.24 -7.51 -1.95
C ARG A 151 -11.43 -8.76 -1.09
N GLN A 152 -12.03 -9.81 -1.64
CA GLN A 152 -12.20 -11.09 -0.94
C GLN A 152 -10.86 -11.68 -0.49
N LYS A 153 -9.88 -11.69 -1.39
CA LYS A 153 -8.53 -12.16 -1.07
C LYS A 153 -7.89 -11.33 0.03
N TRP A 154 -8.00 -10.00 -0.03
CA TRP A 154 -7.45 -9.14 1.02
C TRP A 154 -8.14 -9.35 2.36
N VAL A 155 -9.47 -9.50 2.40
CA VAL A 155 -10.20 -9.87 3.61
C VAL A 155 -9.68 -11.18 4.20
N SER A 156 -9.48 -12.23 3.38
CA SER A 156 -8.93 -13.50 3.87
C SER A 156 -7.52 -13.34 4.47
N LEU A 157 -6.66 -12.51 3.86
CA LEU A 157 -5.32 -12.22 4.39
C LEU A 157 -5.39 -11.44 5.71
N LEU A 158 -6.32 -10.48 5.83
CA LEU A 158 -6.55 -9.71 7.06
C LEU A 158 -7.03 -10.60 8.20
N VAL A 159 -7.97 -11.51 7.94
CA VAL A 159 -8.44 -12.47 8.95
C VAL A 159 -7.29 -13.38 9.39
N LYS A 160 -6.47 -13.86 8.45
CA LYS A 160 -5.29 -14.65 8.78
C LYS A 160 -4.30 -13.87 9.66
N LEU A 161 -4.04 -12.61 9.33
CA LEU A 161 -3.20 -11.73 10.17
C LEU A 161 -3.78 -11.52 11.58
N LEU A 162 -5.11 -11.40 11.70
CA LEU A 162 -5.78 -11.24 12.98
C LEU A 162 -5.62 -12.48 13.87
N MET A 163 -5.68 -13.67 13.27
CA MET A 163 -5.67 -14.95 13.98
C MET A 163 -4.26 -15.48 14.26
N ASP A 164 -3.32 -15.30 13.33
CA ASP A 164 -2.03 -15.99 13.33
C ASP A 164 -0.83 -15.08 13.67
N ASN A 165 -1.04 -13.76 13.86
CA ASN A 165 0.05 -12.83 14.14
C ASN A 165 -0.29 -11.86 15.29
N ASP A 166 0.21 -12.16 16.49
CA ASP A 166 0.01 -11.32 17.67
C ASP A 166 0.78 -9.99 17.64
N ASP A 167 1.87 -9.91 16.87
CA ASP A 167 2.68 -8.70 16.73
C ASP A 167 2.05 -7.69 15.75
N PHE A 168 1.08 -8.13 14.94
CA PHE A 168 0.42 -7.24 13.99
C PHE A 168 -0.62 -6.36 14.69
N PRO A 169 -0.67 -5.04 14.42
CA PRO A 169 -1.63 -4.15 15.07
C PRO A 169 -3.08 -4.53 14.75
N LYS A 170 -3.77 -5.16 15.71
CA LYS A 170 -5.13 -5.70 15.52
C LYS A 170 -6.16 -4.61 15.23
N SER A 171 -6.03 -3.44 15.85
CA SER A 171 -6.87 -2.26 15.56
C SER A 171 -6.78 -1.82 14.09
N THR A 172 -5.59 -1.93 13.47
CA THR A 172 -5.41 -1.67 12.03
C THR A 172 -6.19 -2.68 11.20
N VAL A 173 -6.10 -3.97 11.54
CA VAL A 173 -6.84 -5.03 10.83
C VAL A 173 -8.35 -4.79 10.91
N VAL A 174 -8.88 -4.52 12.10
CA VAL A 174 -10.31 -4.25 12.33
C VAL A 174 -10.77 -3.02 11.54
N CYS A 175 -9.98 -1.94 11.54
CA CYS A 175 -10.25 -0.74 10.75
C CYS A 175 -10.32 -1.06 9.24
N ARG A 176 -9.41 -1.89 8.72
CA ARG A 176 -9.40 -2.30 7.31
C ARG A 176 -10.59 -3.17 6.93
N LEU A 177 -10.95 -4.13 7.79
CA LEU A 177 -12.15 -4.93 7.60
C LEU A 177 -13.40 -4.04 7.53
N ARG A 178 -13.53 -3.04 8.41
CA ARG A 178 -14.62 -2.03 8.31
C ARG A 178 -14.66 -1.31 6.98
N MET A 179 -13.52 -0.82 6.51
CA MET A 179 -13.46 -0.14 5.21
C MET A 179 -13.89 -1.07 4.06
N LEU A 180 -13.52 -2.35 4.10
CA LEU A 180 -13.88 -3.35 3.08
C LEU A 180 -15.36 -3.74 3.12
N TRP A 181 -15.96 -3.78 4.31
CA TRP A 181 -17.40 -3.98 4.48
C TRP A 181 -18.19 -2.81 3.89
N LEU A 182 -17.75 -1.57 4.15
CA LEU A 182 -18.41 -0.36 3.63
C LEU A 182 -18.25 -0.18 2.11
N ALA A 183 -17.28 -0.85 1.50
CA ALA A 183 -16.96 -0.70 0.08
C ALA A 183 -17.58 -1.78 -0.81
N ASP A 184 -18.26 -2.77 -0.24
CA ASP A 184 -18.97 -3.81 -0.99
C ASP A 184 -20.48 -3.60 -0.84
N ASP A 185 -21.23 -3.84 -1.92
CA ASP A 185 -22.69 -3.66 -1.91
C ASP A 185 -23.41 -4.79 -1.14
N ASP A 186 -22.80 -5.97 -1.06
CA ASP A 186 -23.32 -7.14 -0.34
C ASP A 186 -22.17 -7.84 0.42
N PRO A 187 -21.63 -7.20 1.47
CA PRO A 187 -20.45 -7.69 2.17
C PRO A 187 -20.69 -9.03 2.87
N ILE A 188 -21.93 -9.31 3.29
CA ILE A 188 -22.31 -10.56 3.97
C ILE A 188 -22.09 -11.73 3.02
N ARG A 189 -22.65 -11.66 1.82
CA ARG A 189 -22.48 -12.71 0.82
C ARG A 189 -21.06 -12.73 0.27
N THR A 190 -20.45 -11.57 0.05
CA THR A 190 -19.10 -11.47 -0.51
C THR A 190 -18.05 -12.07 0.42
N TYR A 191 -18.18 -11.90 1.74
CA TYR A 191 -17.17 -12.29 2.73
C TYR A 191 -17.61 -13.44 3.65
N ALA A 192 -18.62 -14.23 3.28
CA ALA A 192 -19.21 -15.27 4.13
C ALA A 192 -18.17 -16.22 4.77
N ALA A 193 -17.13 -16.62 4.04
CA ALA A 193 -16.07 -17.49 4.56
C ALA A 193 -15.24 -16.81 5.66
N ALA A 194 -14.88 -15.54 5.46
CA ALA A 194 -14.16 -14.74 6.44
C ALA A 194 -15.03 -14.39 7.65
N LEU A 195 -16.33 -14.16 7.43
CA LEU A 195 -17.29 -13.87 8.50
C LEU A 195 -17.38 -15.02 9.51
N HIS A 196 -17.41 -16.28 9.03
CA HIS A 196 -17.42 -17.44 9.90
C HIS A 196 -16.15 -17.52 10.78
N GLN A 197 -14.98 -17.25 10.20
CA GLN A 197 -13.72 -17.23 10.96
C GLN A 197 -13.68 -16.10 11.99
N LEU A 198 -14.17 -14.90 11.63
CA LEU A 198 -14.27 -13.77 12.55
C LEU A 198 -15.22 -14.03 13.73
N GLN A 199 -16.31 -14.76 13.50
CA GLN A 199 -17.23 -15.18 14.57
C GLN A 199 -16.54 -16.11 15.58
N LEU A 200 -15.86 -17.16 15.08
CA LEU A 200 -15.08 -18.08 15.92
C LEU A 200 -13.99 -17.34 16.71
N PHE A 201 -13.34 -16.37 16.08
CA PHE A 201 -12.34 -15.53 16.73
C PHE A 201 -12.97 -14.66 17.83
N ALA A 202 -14.11 -14.01 17.57
CA ALA A 202 -14.79 -13.13 18.53
C ALA A 202 -15.35 -13.89 19.75
N GLU A 203 -15.77 -15.14 19.58
CA GLU A 203 -16.25 -16.01 20.65
C GLU A 203 -15.11 -16.48 21.56
N SER A 204 -13.95 -16.80 20.98
CA SER A 204 -12.77 -17.24 21.74
C SER A 204 -12.02 -16.10 22.45
N ASN A 205 -12.26 -14.84 22.06
CA ASN A 205 -11.54 -13.66 22.54
C ASN A 205 -12.44 -12.65 23.27
N LEU A 206 -13.35 -13.15 24.12
CA LEU A 206 -14.32 -12.34 24.90
C LEU A 206 -13.70 -11.25 25.80
N GLU A 207 -12.39 -11.31 26.08
CA GLU A 207 -11.67 -10.39 26.96
C GLU A 207 -11.03 -9.18 26.25
N TRP A 208 -11.18 -9.05 24.93
CA TRP A 208 -10.45 -8.07 24.08
C TRP A 208 -10.89 -6.60 24.11
N GLY A 209 -11.65 -6.16 25.12
CA GLY A 209 -12.03 -4.75 25.26
C GLY A 209 -12.70 -4.15 23.99
N TYR A 210 -12.28 -2.96 23.58
CA TYR A 210 -12.89 -2.20 22.47
C TYR A 210 -12.73 -2.86 21.09
N ASP A 211 -11.57 -3.49 20.81
CA ASP A 211 -11.31 -4.12 19.50
C ASP A 211 -12.15 -5.40 19.30
N GLY A 212 -12.37 -6.18 20.37
CA GLY A 212 -13.27 -7.34 20.34
C GLY A 212 -14.74 -6.95 20.14
N TYR A 213 -15.15 -5.79 20.66
CA TYR A 213 -16.48 -5.21 20.40
C TYR A 213 -16.63 -4.78 18.94
N ASP A 214 -15.58 -4.23 18.35
CA ASP A 214 -15.58 -3.77 16.97
C ASP A 214 -15.67 -4.91 15.94
N VAL A 215 -15.04 -6.06 16.22
CA VAL A 215 -15.23 -7.30 15.43
C VAL A 215 -16.65 -7.84 15.59
N LYS A 216 -17.21 -7.80 16.80
CA LYS A 216 -18.62 -8.17 17.02
C LYS A 216 -19.59 -7.26 16.28
N LEU A 217 -19.32 -5.95 16.19
CA LEU A 217 -20.15 -5.03 15.41
C LEU A 217 -20.12 -5.39 13.91
N LEU A 218 -18.95 -5.77 13.37
CA LEU A 218 -18.85 -6.25 11.99
C LEU A 218 -19.70 -7.50 11.74
N THR A 219 -19.78 -8.40 12.72
CA THR A 219 -20.58 -9.64 12.62
C THR A 219 -22.06 -9.44 12.97
N GLN A 220 -22.42 -8.46 13.80
CA GLN A 220 -23.78 -8.21 14.31
C GLN A 220 -24.58 -7.19 13.50
N CYS A 221 -23.95 -6.20 12.87
CA CYS A 221 -24.61 -5.31 11.89
C CYS A 221 -25.04 -6.04 10.60
N SER A 222 -24.94 -7.37 10.58
CA SER A 222 -25.24 -8.28 9.48
C SER A 222 -26.61 -8.97 9.61
N CYS A 223 -27.44 -8.58 10.59
CA CYS A 223 -28.75 -9.19 10.85
C CYS A 223 -29.95 -8.22 10.77
N SER A 224 -29.79 -7.05 10.13
CA SER A 224 -30.88 -6.08 9.91
C SER A 224 -31.31 -6.05 8.45
#